data_AF-A0A7C7RT04-F1
#
_entry.id   AF-A0A7C7RT04-F1
#
_cell.length_a   1.000
_cell.length_b   1.000
_cell.length_c   1.000
_cell.angle_alpha   90.00
_cell.angle_beta   90.00
_cell.angle_gamma   90.00
#
_symmetry.space_group_name_H-M   'P 1'
#
loop_
_entity.id
_entity.type
_entity.pdbx_description
1 polymer ?
#
loop_
_entity_poly.entity_id
_entity_poly.type
_entity_poly.pdbx_seq_one_letter_code
_entity_poly.pdbx_strand_id
1 'polypeptide(L)' 'MANVNEGDIDDLIFICSSKHLSDPKYAKGIELKIKWLLKTMKKVEVCAKIAYFDGKPVARYSFSLRT' A
#
# COMPACT_ATOMS: atom_id res chain seq x y z
N MET A 1 -2.96 11.56 9.01
CA MET A 1 -2.48 10.27 8.46
C MET A 1 -3.31 9.16 9.07
N ALA A 2 -3.91 8.31 8.25
CA ALA A 2 -4.76 7.20 8.69
C ALA A 2 -3.98 5.88 8.66
N ASN A 3 -4.30 4.96 9.58
CA ASN A 3 -3.83 3.59 9.52
C ASN A 3 -4.45 2.90 8.30
N VAL A 4 -3.65 2.07 7.63
CA VAL A 4 -4.09 1.33 6.45
C VAL A 4 -4.81 0.05 6.88
N ASN A 5 -5.97 -0.19 6.29
CA ASN A 5 -6.73 -1.43 6.41
C ASN A 5 -6.84 -2.11 5.04
N GLU A 6 -7.51 -3.26 4.97
CA GLU A 6 -7.68 -3.99 3.71
C GLU A 6 -8.42 -3.17 2.64
N GLY A 7 -9.34 -2.28 3.04
CA GLY A 7 -10.06 -1.39 2.12
C GLY A 7 -9.20 -0.27 1.53
N ASP A 8 -8.01 0.00 2.09
CA ASP A 8 -7.12 1.10 1.68
C ASP A 8 -5.98 0.60 0.75
N ILE A 9 -6.01 -0.66 0.33
CA ILE A 9 -4.92 -1.27 -0.45
C ILE A 9 -4.75 -0.59 -1.81
N ASP A 10 -5.85 -0.26 -2.48
CA ASP A 10 -5.80 0.37 -3.80
C ASP A 10 -5.16 1.77 -3.72
N ASP A 11 -5.51 2.56 -2.70
CA ASP A 11 -4.88 3.85 -2.44
C ASP A 11 -3.38 3.71 -2.13
N LEU A 12 -3.01 2.67 -1.38
CA LEU A 12 -1.61 2.37 -1.08
C LEU A 12 -0.81 2.02 -2.35
N ILE A 13 -1.39 1.22 -3.24
CA ILE A 13 -0.78 0.86 -4.52
C ILE A 13 -0.73 2.09 -5.44
N PHE A 14 -1.81 2.86 -5.52
CA PHE A 14 -1.91 4.06 -6.34
C PHE A 14 -0.78 5.05 -6.05
N ILE A 15 -0.49 5.34 -4.78
CA ILE A 15 0.61 6.25 -4.39
C ILE A 15 1.97 5.78 -4.93
N CYS A 16 2.21 4.47 -4.97
CA CYS A 16 3.52 3.92 -5.34
C CYS A 16 3.66 3.59 -6.83
N SER A 17 2.55 3.30 -7.49
CA SER A 17 2.54 2.61 -8.78
C SER A 17 1.63 3.27 -9.81
N SER A 18 0.97 4.38 -9.48
CA SER A 18 0.11 5.15 -10.40
C SER A 18 0.74 5.40 -11.77
N LYS A 19 2.05 5.66 -11.81
CA LYS A 19 2.80 5.92 -13.07
C LYS A 19 3.05 4.68 -13.93
N HIS A 20 2.81 3.47 -13.40
CA HIS A 20 3.19 2.21 -14.04
C HIS A 20 2.05 1.18 -14.08
N LEU A 21 0.80 1.58 -13.82
CA LEU A 21 -0.35 0.66 -13.78
C LEU A 21 -0.57 -0.06 -15.12
N SER A 22 -0.22 0.58 -16.24
CA SER A 22 -0.36 0.02 -17.58
C SER A 22 0.85 -0.83 -18.03
N ASP A 23 1.93 -0.88 -17.24
CA ASP A 23 3.12 -1.66 -17.59
C ASP A 23 2.97 -3.11 -17.08
N PRO A 24 2.90 -4.11 -17.98
CA PRO A 24 2.73 -5.50 -17.59
C PRO A 24 3.89 -6.04 -16.73
N LYS A 25 5.09 -5.44 -16.81
CA LYS A 25 6.22 -5.81 -15.94
C LYS A 25 5.98 -5.39 -14.49
N TYR A 26 5.25 -4.29 -14.27
CA TYR A 26 4.89 -3.79 -12.95
C TYR A 26 3.68 -4.52 -12.35
N ALA A 27 2.79 -5.07 -13.17
CA ALA A 27 1.63 -5.83 -12.71
C ALA A 27 2.02 -6.96 -11.75
N LYS A 28 3.10 -7.70 -12.05
CA LYS A 28 3.57 -8.76 -11.15
C LYS A 28 4.09 -8.24 -9.82
N GLY A 29 4.78 -7.09 -9.83
CA GLY A 29 5.26 -6.43 -8.62
C GLY A 29 4.11 -5.94 -7.74
N ILE A 30 3.06 -5.39 -8.34
CA ILE A 30 1.82 -4.99 -7.65
C ILE A 30 1.16 -6.19 -6.99
N GLU A 31 0.98 -7.30 -7.71
CA GLU A 31 0.39 -8.53 -7.18
C GLU A 31 1.17 -9.05 -5.94
N LEU A 32 2.50 -9.13 -6.04
CA LEU A 32 3.36 -9.57 -4.94
C LEU A 32 3.25 -8.63 -3.72
N LYS A 33 3.19 -7.32 -3.96
CA LYS A 33 3.07 -6.31 -2.91
C LYS A 33 1.72 -6.39 -2.19
N ILE A 34 0.62 -6.57 -2.93
CA ILE A 34 -0.72 -6.78 -2.37
C ILE A 34 -0.74 -8.02 -1.47
N LYS A 35 -0.22 -9.15 -1.97
CA LYS A 35 -0.12 -10.40 -1.19
C LYS A 35 0.68 -10.22 0.09
N TRP A 36 1.81 -9.51 0.02
CA TRP A 36 2.63 -9.21 1.19
C TRP A 36 1.91 -8.30 2.20
N LEU A 37 1.23 -7.25 1.74
CA LEU A 37 0.47 -6.33 2.59
C LEU A 37 -0.63 -7.07 3.35
N LEU A 38 -1.49 -7.81 2.65
CA LEU A 38 -2.57 -8.60 3.24
C LEU A 38 -2.05 -9.59 4.28
N LYS A 39 -0.96 -10.30 3.96
CA LYS A 39 -0.33 -11.24 4.91
C LYS A 39 0.23 -10.53 6.14
N THR A 40 0.76 -9.32 5.98
CA THR A 40 1.37 -8.54 7.06
C THR A 40 0.29 -7.93 7.97
N MET A 41 -0.78 -7.37 7.40
CA MET A 41 -1.93 -6.83 8.15
C MET A 41 -2.58 -7.87 9.06
N LYS A 42 -2.57 -9.16 8.67
CA LYS A 42 -3.05 -10.26 9.53
C LYS A 42 -2.16 -10.54 10.74
N LYS A 43 -0.91 -10.07 10.74
CA LYS A 43 0.09 -10.34 11.77
C LYS A 43 0.35 -9.16 12.69
N VAL A 44 0.11 -7.94 12.22
CA VAL A 44 0.50 -6.71 12.91
C VAL A 44 -0.64 -5.71 12.84
N GLU A 45 -0.89 -5.00 13.94
CA GLU A 45 -2.00 -4.05 14.06
C GLU A 45 -1.89 -2.88 13.07
N VAL A 46 -0.66 -2.39 12.83
CA VAL A 46 -0.41 -1.30 11.87
C VAL A 46 0.85 -1.60 11.05
N CYS A 47 0.69 -1.83 9.75
CA CYS A 47 1.82 -2.05 8.83
C CYS A 47 2.16 -0.81 7.98
N ALA A 48 1.22 0.13 7.82
CA ALA A 48 1.41 1.35 7.04
C ALA A 48 0.41 2.44 7.45
N LYS A 49 0.71 3.68 7.04
CA LYS A 49 -0.16 4.85 7.11
C LYS A 49 -0.24 5.56 5.77
N ILE A 50 -1.39 6.14 5.46
CA ILE A 50 -1.61 6.99 4.27
C ILE A 50 -1.92 8.42 4.71
N ALA A 51 -1.35 9.39 4.00
CA ALA A 51 -1.72 10.79 4.10
C ALA A 51 -2.67 11.14 2.96
N TYR A 52 -3.76 11.81 3.30
CA TYR A 52 -4.73 12.34 2.34
C TYR A 52 -4.66 13.87 2.33
N PHE A 53 -4.79 14.46 1.15
CA PHE A 53 -4.99 15.89 0.96
C PHE A 53 -6.15 16.07 -0.02
N ASP A 54 -7.17 16.82 0.37
CA ASP A 54 -8.38 17.05 -0.43
C ASP A 54 -9.03 15.73 -0.92
N GLY A 55 -9.16 14.75 -0.01
CA GLY A 55 -9.72 13.44 -0.31
C GLY A 55 -8.86 12.52 -1.17
N LYS A 56 -7.67 12.96 -1.61
CA LYS A 56 -6.77 12.17 -2.46
C LYS A 56 -5.57 11.63 -1.67
N PRO A 57 -5.18 10.36 -1.88
CA PRO A 57 -3.98 9.81 -1.26
C PRO A 57 -2.73 10.45 -1.86
N VAL A 58 -1.89 11.08 -1.03
CA VAL A 58 -0.71 11.84 -1.48
C VAL A 58 0.62 11.28 -0.99
N ALA A 59 0.62 10.54 0.12
CA ALA A 59 1.85 9.96 0.65
C ALA A 59 1.57 8.70 1.47
N ARG A 60 2.57 7.83 1.54
CA ARG A 60 2.54 6.57 2.29
C ARG A 60 3.76 6.47 3.19
N TYR A 61 3.55 5.98 4.40
CA TYR A 61 4.62 5.53 5.30
C TYR A 61 4.41 4.06 5.64
N SER A 62 5.42 3.21 5.47
CA SER A 62 5.35 1.77 5.77
C SER A 62 6.31 1.41 6.90
N PHE A 63 5.85 0.61 7.85
CA PHE A 63 6.66 0.11 8.96
C PHE A 63 7.23 -1.25 8.57
N SER A 64 8.57 -1.36 8.54
CA SER A 64 9.23 -2.65 8.40
C SER A 64 9.58 -3.14 9.80
N LEU A 65 8.83 -4.13 10.28
CA LEU A 65 9.27 -4.91 11.43
C LEU A 65 10.36 -5.85 10.93
N ARG A 66 11.62 -5.55 11.26
CA ARG A 66 12.71 -6.53 11.09
C ARG A 66 12.36 -7.75 11.95
N THR A 67 11.93 -8.82 11.30
CA THR A 67 11.91 -10.18 11.88
C THR A 67 13.21 -10.88 11.57
#